data_AF-A0A658NHZ8-F1
#
_entry.id   AF-A0A658NHZ8-F1
#
_cell.length_a   1.000
_cell.length_b   1.000
_cell.length_c   1.000
_cell.angle_alpha   90.00
_cell.angle_beta   90.00
_cell.angle_gamma   90.00
#
_symmetry.space_group_name_H-M   'P 1'
#
loop_
_entity.id
_entity.type
_entity.pdbx_description
1 polymer ?
#
loop_
_entity_poly.entity_id
_entity_poly.type
_entity_poly.pdbx_seq_one_letter_code
_entity_poly.pdbx_strand_id
1 'polypeptide(L)' 'NQSVPPDVLGRAYEYLIKQFADDAGAKAGEFFTPPEVVDALVRMLEPAPGDSIYDPTCGSGGMLVHSADYLRELGHHAT' A
#
# COMPACT_ATOMS: atom_id res chain seq x y z
N ASN A 1 -11.35 17.91 1.30
CA ASN A 1 -10.40 19.01 1.55
C ASN A 1 -9.58 19.22 0.27
N GLN A 2 -9.78 20.31 -0.47
CA GLN A 2 -9.11 20.52 -1.78
C GLN A 2 -7.76 21.24 -1.68
N SER A 3 -7.35 21.67 -0.48
CA SER A 3 -6.11 22.43 -0.27
C SER A 3 -4.87 21.57 -0.06
N VAL A 4 -5.01 20.24 -0.07
CA VAL A 4 -3.92 19.29 0.20
C VAL A 4 -3.84 18.28 -0.94
N PRO A 5 -2.66 18.05 -1.54
CA PRO A 5 -2.49 17.01 -2.54
C PRO A 5 -2.93 15.63 -2.01
N PRO A 6 -3.67 14.82 -2.79
CA PRO A 6 -4.16 13.51 -2.35
C PRO A 6 -3.07 12.62 -1.73
N ASP A 7 -1.87 12.60 -2.33
CA ASP A 7 -0.74 11.78 -1.89
C ASP A 7 -0.24 12.13 -0.49
N VAL A 8 -0.43 13.37 -0.04
CA VAL A 8 -0.02 13.80 1.30
C VAL A 8 -0.93 13.18 2.35
N LEU A 9 -2.24 13.12 2.10
CA LEU A 9 -3.18 12.51 3.03
C LEU A 9 -3.03 10.99 3.06
N GLY A 10 -2.78 10.35 1.91
CA GLY A 10 -2.50 8.91 1.83
C GLY A 10 -1.26 8.52 2.63
N ARG A 11 -0.14 9.21 2.42
CA ARG A 11 1.11 8.97 3.18
C ARG A 11 0.95 9.25 4.68
N ALA A 12 0.17 10.27 5.05
CA ALA A 12 -0.13 10.52 6.46
C ALA A 12 -0.95 9.39 7.07
N TYR A 13 -1.91 8.83 6.32
CA TYR A 13 -2.70 7.68 6.77
C TYR A 13 -1.83 6.44 6.99
N GLU A 14 -0.97 6.08 6.03
CA GLU A 14 -0.04 4.95 6.17
C GLU A 14 0.93 5.12 7.33
N TYR A 15 1.47 6.33 7.52
CA TYR A 15 2.31 6.64 8.68
C TYR A 15 1.58 6.38 9.99
N LEU A 16 0.33 6.85 10.12
CA LEU A 16 -0.46 6.64 11.34
C LEU A 16 -0.78 5.15 11.55
N ILE A 17 -1.14 4.41 10.51
CA ILE A 17 -1.38 2.96 10.61
C ILE A 17 -0.12 2.22 11.06
N LYS A 18 1.05 2.59 10.54
CA LYS A 18 2.33 2.04 11.00
C LYS A 18 2.54 2.32 12.49
N GLN A 19 2.35 3.57 12.94
CA GLN A 19 2.48 3.93 14.36
C GLN A 19 1.51 3.13 15.24
N PHE A 20 0.25 2.97 14.81
CA PHE A 20 -0.71 2.14 15.55
C PHE A 20 -0.30 0.68 15.59
N ALA A 21 0.27 0.14 14.52
CA ALA A 21 0.75 -1.23 14.48
C ALA A 21 1.95 -1.45 15.41
N ASP A 22 2.89 -0.50 15.43
CA ASP A 22 4.07 -0.52 16.29
C ASP A 22 3.66 -0.41 17.78
N ASP A 23 2.72 0.48 18.12
CA ASP A 23 2.27 0.75 19.50
C ASP A 23 1.37 -0.37 20.07
N ALA A 24 0.55 -1.02 19.25
CA ALA A 24 -0.39 -2.06 19.68
C ALA A 24 0.27 -3.44 19.90
N GLY A 25 1.57 -3.57 19.61
CA GLY A 25 2.34 -4.79 19.80
C GLY A 25 1.87 -5.95 18.91
N ALA A 26 2.09 -7.19 19.37
CA ALA A 26 1.94 -8.41 18.55
C ALA A 26 0.55 -8.60 17.90
N LYS A 27 -0.52 -8.00 18.44
CA LYS A 27 -1.88 -8.14 17.90
C LYS A 27 -2.17 -7.27 16.68
N ALA A 28 -1.40 -6.21 16.46
CA ALA A 28 -1.62 -5.35 15.30
C ALA A 28 -0.79 -5.75 14.06
N GLY A 29 0.26 -6.55 14.26
CA GLY A 29 1.00 -7.19 13.16
C GLY A 29 0.15 -8.15 12.32
N GLU A 30 -1.00 -8.61 12.82
CA GLU A 30 -1.95 -9.42 12.04
C GLU A 30 -2.60 -8.64 10.89
N PHE A 31 -2.60 -7.30 10.95
CA PHE A 31 -3.31 -6.43 10.01
C PHE A 31 -2.40 -5.53 9.19
N PHE A 32 -1.09 -5.57 9.45
CA PHE A 32 -0.12 -4.69 8.83
C PHE A 32 1.11 -5.46 8.36
N THR A 33 1.46 -5.26 7.09
CA THR A 33 2.72 -5.75 6.51
C THR A 33 3.67 -4.57 6.38
N PRO A 34 4.94 -4.67 6.83
CA PRO A 34 5.92 -3.60 6.67
C PRO A 34 6.07 -3.16 5.20
N PRO A 35 6.12 -1.85 4.90
CA PRO A 35 6.13 -1.34 3.52
C PRO A 35 7.29 -1.86 2.68
N GLU A 36 8.44 -2.14 3.31
CA GLU A 36 9.62 -2.68 2.63
C GLU A 36 9.39 -4.11 2.14
N VAL A 37 8.59 -4.91 2.85
CA VAL A 37 8.20 -6.27 2.44
C VAL A 37 7.18 -6.19 1.32
N VAL A 38 6.21 -5.28 1.44
CA VAL A 38 5.21 -5.03 0.39
C VAL A 38 5.88 -4.61 -0.93
N ASP A 39 6.77 -3.62 -0.89
CA ASP A 39 7.47 -3.12 -2.09
C ASP A 39 8.32 -4.22 -2.74
N ALA A 40 9.04 -5.02 -1.94
CA ALA A 40 9.81 -6.16 -2.46
C ALA A 40 8.90 -7.17 -3.19
N LEU A 41 7.77 -7.55 -2.59
CA LEU A 41 6.83 -8.49 -3.20
C LEU A 41 6.22 -7.94 -4.50
N VAL A 42 5.77 -6.68 -4.50
CA VAL A 42 5.19 -6.04 -5.69
C VAL A 42 6.21 -5.98 -6.82
N ARG A 43 7.45 -5.57 -6.53
CA ARG A 43 8.53 -5.51 -7.54
C ARG A 43 8.92 -6.89 -8.07
N MET A 44 8.76 -7.95 -7.29
CA MET A 44 9.00 -9.33 -7.75
C MET A 44 7.85 -9.86 -8.62
N LEU A 45 6.61 -9.42 -8.38
CA LEU A 45 5.44 -9.84 -9.13
C LEU A 45 5.26 -9.08 -10.45
N GLU A 46 5.81 -7.86 -10.55
CA GLU A 46 5.79 -7.02 -11.75
C GLU A 46 4.38 -6.89 -12.39
N PRO A 47 3.37 -6.41 -11.64
CA PRO A 47 2.00 -6.32 -12.15
C PRO A 47 1.92 -5.39 -13.38
N ALA A 48 1.09 -5.75 -14.35
CA ALA A 48 0.93 -5.04 -15.62
C ALA A 48 -0.49 -4.45 -15.78
N PRO A 49 -0.67 -3.44 -16.66
CA PRO A 49 -2.00 -2.90 -16.97
C PRO A 49 -2.95 -3.99 -17.50
N GLY A 50 -4.13 -4.07 -16.92
CA GLY A 50 -5.15 -5.07 -17.27
C GLY A 50 -5.12 -6.32 -16.40
N ASP A 51 -4.11 -6.50 -15.56
CA ASP A 51 -4.09 -7.57 -14.57
C ASP A 51 -5.12 -7.34 -13.45
N SER A 52 -5.72 -8.44 -12.99
CA SER A 52 -6.52 -8.44 -11.77
C SER A 52 -5.64 -8.79 -10.58
N ILE A 53 -5.55 -7.88 -9.60
CA ILE A 53 -4.75 -8.08 -8.38
C ILE A 53 -5.70 -8.42 -7.23
N TYR A 54 -5.42 -9.52 -6.53
CA TYR A 54 -6.25 -10.00 -5.43
C TYR A 54 -5.41 -10.26 -4.18
N ASP A 55 -5.82 -9.65 -3.08
CA ASP A 55 -5.28 -9.92 -1.75
C ASP A 55 -6.43 -10.33 -0.82
N PRO A 56 -6.58 -11.63 -0.49
CA PRO A 56 -7.67 -12.14 0.35
C PRO A 56 -7.57 -11.71 1.81
N THR A 57 -6.43 -11.18 2.23
CA THR A 57 -6.10 -10.84 3.61
C THR A 57 -5.47 -9.44 3.66
N CYS A 58 -6.09 -8.50 2.94
CA CYS A 58 -5.46 -7.24 2.57
C CYS A 58 -5.06 -6.32 3.73
N GLY A 59 -5.53 -6.56 4.95
CA GLY A 59 -5.19 -5.74 6.12
C GLY A 59 -5.48 -4.27 5.86
N SER A 60 -4.46 -3.42 6.00
CA SER A 60 -4.55 -1.99 5.68
C SER A 60 -4.62 -1.66 4.17
N GLY A 61 -4.49 -2.65 3.29
CA GLY A 61 -4.53 -2.51 1.83
C GLY A 61 -3.17 -2.21 1.19
N GLY A 62 -2.07 -2.29 1.94
CA GLY A 62 -0.73 -1.90 1.47
C GLY A 62 -0.30 -2.56 0.16
N MET A 63 -0.56 -3.87 0.00
CA MET A 63 -0.24 -4.61 -1.23
C MET A 63 -0.94 -4.03 -2.47
N LEU A 64 -2.21 -3.65 -2.34
CA LEU A 64 -2.99 -3.11 -3.46
C LEU A 64 -2.58 -1.67 -3.79
N VAL A 65 -2.31 -0.86 -2.76
CA VAL A 65 -1.85 0.53 -2.93
C VAL A 65 -0.48 0.55 -3.63
N HIS A 66 0.48 -0.22 -3.12
CA HIS A 66 1.81 -0.30 -3.72
C HIS A 66 1.79 -0.88 -5.13
N SER A 67 0.90 -1.84 -5.42
CA SER A 67 0.73 -2.34 -6.79
C SER A 67 0.25 -1.25 -7.76
N ALA A 68 -0.69 -0.41 -7.30
CA ALA A 68 -1.15 0.73 -8.09
C ALA A 68 -0.05 1.80 -8.24
N ASP A 69 0.75 2.04 -7.20
CA ASP A 69 1.90 2.96 -7.27
C ASP A 69 2.98 2.45 -8.22
N TYR A 70 3.32 1.16 -8.20
CA TYR A 70 4.24 0.53 -9.14
C TYR A 70 3.81 0.76 -10.60
N LEU A 71 2.52 0.58 -10.91
CA LEU A 71 1.98 0.88 -12.23
C LEU A 71 2.13 2.37 -12.59
N ARG A 72 1.86 3.28 -11.64
CA ARG A 72 2.04 4.73 -11.83
C ARG A 72 3.50 5.10 -12.09
N GLU A 73 4.45 4.48 -11.39
CA GLU A 73 5.90 4.67 -11.60
C GLU A 73 6.32 4.30 -13.03
N LEU A 74 5.70 3.27 -13.61
CA LEU A 74 5.90 2.85 -15.00
C LEU A 74 5.14 3.71 -16.03
N GLY A 75 4.42 4.75 -15.58
CA GLY A 75 3.64 5.64 -16.44
C GLY A 75 2.25 5.09 -16.80
N HIS A 76 1.79 4.06 -16.12
CA HIS A 76 0.44 3.52 -16.30
C HIS A 76 -0.50 4.11 -15.25
N HIS A 77 -1.60 4.72 -15.70
CA HIS A 77 -2.64 5.20 -14.79
C HIS A 77 -3.65 4.08 -14.54
N ALA A 78 -4.05 3.92 -13.27
CA ALA A 78 -5.21 3.10 -12.94
C ALA A 78 -6.44 3.65 -13.69
N THR A 79 -7.07 2.82 -14.51
CA THR A 79 -8.30 3.13 -15.24
C THR A 79 -9.52 3.05 -14.34
#